data_AF-A0A9E0U616-F1
#
_entry.id   AF-A0A9E0U616-F1
#
_cell.length_a   1.000
_cell.length_b   1.000
_cell.length_c   1.000
_cell.angle_alpha   90.00
_cell.angle_beta   90.00
_cell.angle_gamma   90.00
#
_symmetry.space_group_name_H-M   'P 1'
#
loop_
_entity.id
_entity.type
_entity.pdbx_description
1 polymer ?
#
loop_
_entity_poly.entity_id
_entity_poly.type
_entity_poly.pdbx_seq_one_letter_code
_entity_poly.pdbx_strand_id
1 'polypeptide(L)'
;MATDLKEKIELTMEQIPKELASIAEKVFAGERLSREDGIALMTSEHLDVIGRLADWRRKTLVGDVVYYASTLYIHPTNLCELSCPMCSFYAKPGWKTAWFTTPEQIEEKVR
;
A
#
# COMPACT_ATOMS: atom_id res chain seq x y z
N MET A 1 -8.72 8.83 25.73
CA MET A 1 -8.73 7.35 25.74
C MET A 1 -7.63 6.83 24.81
N ALA A 2 -6.37 7.09 25.15
CA ALA A 2 -5.18 6.72 24.36
C ALA A 2 -4.26 5.80 25.18
N THR A 3 -4.83 5.07 26.13
CA THR A 3 -4.07 4.56 27.29
C THR A 3 -3.77 3.07 27.21
N ASP A 4 -3.98 2.37 26.08
CA ASP A 4 -3.68 0.92 26.11
C ASP A 4 -3.33 0.24 24.78
N LEU A 5 -2.66 0.96 23.88
CA LEU A 5 -2.14 0.37 22.63
C LEU A 5 -0.70 -0.10 22.73
N LYS A 6 0.09 0.41 23.70
CA LYS A 6 1.44 -0.09 23.96
C LYS A 6 1.41 -1.52 24.51
N GLU A 7 0.39 -1.88 25.31
CA GLU A 7 0.24 -3.24 25.85
C GLU A 7 -0.24 -4.27 24.80
N LYS A 8 -0.84 -3.81 23.69
CA LYS A 8 -1.35 -4.68 22.61
C LYS A 8 -0.31 -5.06 21.55
N ILE A 9 0.83 -4.38 21.52
CA ILE A 9 2.02 -4.95 20.89
C ILE A 9 2.49 -6.04 21.85
N GLU A 10 2.32 -7.30 21.51
CA GLU A 10 2.96 -8.42 22.23
C GLU A 10 4.50 -8.46 22.03
N LEU A 11 5.14 -7.31 21.82
CA LEU A 11 6.52 -7.12 21.37
C LEU A 11 7.21 -6.10 22.30
N THR A 12 8.00 -6.58 23.25
CA THR A 12 8.82 -5.72 24.09
C THR A 12 10.02 -5.20 23.29
N MET A 13 10.60 -4.06 23.68
CA MET A 13 11.82 -3.54 23.05
C MET A 13 12.96 -4.57 23.01
N GLU A 14 12.99 -5.51 23.95
CA GLU A 14 13.97 -6.60 24.03
C GLU A 14 13.84 -7.61 22.90
N GLN A 15 12.64 -7.75 22.32
CA GLN A 15 12.36 -8.63 21.20
C GLN A 15 12.59 -7.95 19.84
N ILE A 16 12.93 -6.66 19.84
CA ILE A 16 13.24 -5.91 18.62
C ILE A 16 14.73 -6.10 18.30
N PRO A 17 15.06 -6.59 17.09
CA PRO A 17 16.44 -6.67 16.63
C PRO A 17 17.12 -5.32 16.77
N LYS A 18 18.37 -5.33 17.24
CA LYS A 18 19.15 -4.11 17.52
C LYS A 18 19.17 -3.13 16.33
N GLU A 19 19.18 -3.68 15.13
CA GLU A 19 19.18 -2.96 13.85
C GLU A 19 17.90 -2.13 13.63
N LEU A 20 16.78 -2.56 14.21
CA LEU A 20 15.47 -1.90 14.12
C LEU A 20 15.12 -1.08 15.36
N ALA A 21 15.94 -1.10 16.41
CA ALA A 21 15.61 -0.48 17.70
C ALA A 21 15.35 1.03 17.58
N SER A 22 16.23 1.76 16.89
CA SER A 22 16.07 3.21 16.68
C SER A 22 14.83 3.54 15.83
N ILE A 23 14.48 2.67 14.89
CA ILE A 23 13.29 2.82 14.05
C ILE A 23 12.03 2.57 14.89
N ALA A 24 12.04 1.54 15.73
CA ALA A 24 10.94 1.23 16.64
C ALA A 24 10.65 2.37 17.61
N GLU A 25 11.70 2.98 18.18
CA GLU A 25 11.57 4.17 19.05
C GLU A 25 10.85 5.32 18.33
N LYS A 26 11.29 5.65 17.11
CA LYS A 26 10.64 6.68 16.27
C LYS A 26 9.19 6.33 15.96
N VAL A 27 8.91 5.05 15.64
CA VAL A 27 7.53 4.58 15.40
C VAL A 27 6.67 4.79 16.64
N PHE A 28 7.16 4.38 17.83
CA PHE A 28 6.44 4.54 19.09
C PHE A 28 6.25 5.99 19.52
N ALA A 29 7.18 6.87 19.17
CA ALA A 29 7.07 8.32 19.34
C ALA A 29 6.13 8.97 18.30
N GLY A 30 5.75 8.24 17.25
CA GLY A 30 4.94 8.76 16.15
C GLY A 30 5.71 9.72 15.24
N GLU A 31 7.05 9.65 15.27
CA GLU A 31 7.96 10.49 14.49
C GLU A 31 8.07 10.03 13.03
N ARG A 32 8.50 10.95 12.17
CA ARG A 32 8.72 10.66 10.75
C ARG A 32 10.05 9.93 10.57
N LEU A 33 10.02 8.78 9.91
CA LEU A 33 11.22 8.05 9.53
C LEU A 33 12.01 8.77 8.43
N SER A 34 13.34 8.68 8.50
CA SER A 34 14.24 9.23 7.49
C SER A 34 14.34 8.33 6.27
N ARG A 35 15.07 8.79 5.25
CA ARG A 35 15.37 7.97 4.06
C ARG A 35 16.20 6.74 4.42
N GLU A 36 17.16 6.90 5.31
CA GLU A 36 18.08 5.86 5.78
C GLU A 36 17.33 4.79 6.57
N ASP A 37 16.39 5.21 7.44
CA ASP A 37 15.48 4.29 8.13
C ASP A 37 14.68 3.45 7.12
N GLY A 38 14.16 4.08 6.06
CA GLY A 38 13.43 3.40 4.99
C GLY A 38 14.27 2.38 4.23
N ILE A 39 15.54 2.70 3.94
CA ILE A 39 16.47 1.75 3.31
C ILE A 39 16.73 0.57 4.24
N ALA A 40 17.00 0.82 5.52
CA ALA A 40 17.24 -0.24 6.51
C ALA A 40 16.04 -1.19 6.63
N LEU A 41 14.81 -0.67 6.61
CA LEU A 41 13.59 -1.49 6.59
C LEU A 41 13.48 -2.35 5.34
N MET A 42 13.77 -1.79 4.16
CA MET A 42 13.67 -2.51 2.88
C MET A 42 14.71 -3.62 2.73
N THR A 43 15.83 -3.54 3.46
CA THR A 43 16.91 -4.54 3.43
C THR A 43 16.91 -5.49 4.62
N SER A 44 16.00 -5.31 5.59
CA SER A 44 15.96 -6.14 6.80
C SER A 44 15.34 -7.51 6.53
N GLU A 45 15.86 -8.54 7.20
CA GLU A 45 15.30 -9.89 7.17
C GLU A 45 14.18 -10.09 8.21
N HIS A 46 13.97 -9.13 9.12
CA HIS A 46 13.03 -9.22 10.24
C HIS A 46 11.62 -8.72 9.89
N LEU A 47 11.02 -9.31 8.85
CA LEU A 47 9.71 -8.88 8.33
C LEU A 47 8.58 -9.01 9.36
N ASP A 48 8.67 -9.98 10.27
CA ASP A 48 7.71 -10.19 11.36
C ASP A 48 7.69 -9.00 12.33
N VAL A 49 8.85 -8.49 12.73
CA VAL A 49 8.97 -7.33 13.61
C VAL A 49 8.49 -6.07 12.90
N ILE A 50 8.87 -5.89 11.63
CA ILE A 50 8.42 -4.77 10.81
C ILE A 50 6.89 -4.77 10.68
N GLY A 51 6.29 -5.93 10.39
CA GLY A 51 4.84 -6.08 10.29
C GLY A 51 4.11 -5.70 11.58
N ARG A 52 4.67 -6.06 12.73
CA ARG A 52 4.10 -5.75 14.05
C ARG A 52 4.22 -4.26 14.41
N LEU A 53 5.35 -3.63 14.10
CA LEU A 53 5.52 -2.17 14.23
C LEU A 53 4.55 -1.41 13.31
N ALA A 54 4.38 -1.88 12.07
CA ALA A 54 3.46 -1.30 11.10
C ALA A 54 2.00 -1.45 11.54
N ASP A 55 1.58 -2.64 12.00
CA ASP A 55 0.21 -2.86 12.48
C ASP A 55 -0.11 -2.02 13.72
N TRP A 56 0.82 -1.88 14.66
CA TRP A 56 0.60 -0.98 15.79
C TRP A 56 0.44 0.46 15.36
N ARG A 57 1.33 0.96 14.48
CA ARG A 57 1.20 2.34 13.99
C ARG A 57 -0.14 2.53 13.29
N ARG A 58 -0.55 1.57 12.46
CA ARG A 58 -1.86 1.55 11.80
C ARG A 58 -3.01 1.56 12.83
N LYS A 59 -3.00 0.68 13.84
CA LYS A 59 -4.00 0.63 14.93
C LYS A 59 -4.11 1.94 15.68
N THR A 60 -2.97 2.58 15.98
CA THR A 60 -2.96 3.88 16.69
C THR A 60 -3.58 5.01 15.88
N LEU A 61 -3.53 4.92 14.55
CA LEU A 61 -4.06 5.95 13.65
C LEU A 61 -5.52 5.70 13.28
N VAL A 62 -5.90 4.44 12.99
CA VAL A 62 -7.21 4.14 12.39
C VAL A 62 -8.01 3.02 13.08
N GLY A 63 -7.55 2.47 14.22
CA GLY A 63 -8.28 1.45 14.98
C GLY A 63 -8.38 0.11 14.23
N ASP A 64 -9.40 -0.71 14.49
CA ASP A 64 -9.54 -2.04 13.84
C ASP A 64 -10.58 -2.08 12.71
N VAL A 65 -11.18 -0.94 12.36
CA VAL A 65 -12.15 -0.85 11.27
C VAL A 65 -11.43 -0.97 9.94
N VAL A 66 -11.79 -1.98 9.15
CA VAL A 66 -11.32 -2.18 7.78
C VAL A 66 -12.35 -1.65 6.81
N TYR A 67 -11.95 -0.72 5.95
CA TYR A 67 -12.79 -0.15 4.90
C TYR A 67 -12.53 -0.86 3.57
N TYR A 68 -13.56 -1.00 2.75
CA TYR A 68 -13.44 -1.48 1.37
C TYR A 68 -14.20 -0.54 0.43
N ALA A 69 -13.78 -0.49 -0.83
CA ALA A 69 -14.46 0.27 -1.88
C ALA A 69 -15.15 -0.69 -2.85
N SER A 70 -16.44 -0.45 -3.11
CA SER A 70 -17.17 -1.10 -4.19
C SER A 70 -17.13 -0.19 -5.42
N THR A 71 -16.06 -0.29 -6.20
CA THR A 71 -15.80 0.61 -7.32
C THR A 71 -15.96 -0.12 -8.65
N LEU A 72 -16.68 0.49 -9.58
CA LEU A 72 -16.73 0.07 -10.98
C LEU A 72 -15.61 0.77 -11.75
N TYR A 73 -14.69 0.00 -12.33
CA TYR A 73 -13.69 0.51 -13.27
C TYR A 73 -14.14 0.23 -14.71
N ILE A 74 -14.29 1.30 -15.49
CA ILE A 74 -14.54 1.21 -16.93
C ILE A 74 -13.30 1.70 -17.64
N HIS A 75 -12.73 0.84 -18.48
CA HIS A 75 -11.61 1.19 -19.36
C HIS A 75 -12.13 1.40 -20.78
N PRO A 76 -12.31 2.66 -21.23
CA PRO A 76 -12.88 2.94 -22.55
C PRO A 76 -12.04 2.35 -23.69
N THR A 77 -10.72 2.30 -23.52
CA THR A 77 -9.77 1.80 -24.51
C THR A 77 -8.51 1.26 -23.84
N ASN A 78 -7.80 0.36 -24.52
CA ASN A 78 -6.40 0.01 -24.23
C ASN A 78 -5.40 0.60 -25.23
N LEU A 79 -5.86 1.49 -26.12
CA LEU A 79 -5.00 2.22 -27.03
C LEU A 79 -4.18 3.22 -26.23
N CYS A 80 -2.87 3.24 -26.47
CA CYS A 80 -1.97 4.21 -25.86
C CYS A 80 -0.85 4.57 -26.82
N GLU A 81 -0.47 5.85 -26.84
CA GLU A 81 0.69 6.32 -27.61
C GLU A 81 2.00 5.79 -27.01
N LEU A 82 2.03 5.58 -25.70
CA LEU A 82 3.18 5.06 -24.99
C LEU A 82 3.26 3.53 -25.04
N SER A 83 4.47 3.02 -24.86
CA SER A 83 4.77 1.58 -24.78
C SER A 83 5.52 1.30 -23.48
N CYS A 84 4.91 1.63 -22.34
CA CYS A 84 5.52 1.44 -21.03
C CYS A 84 5.80 -0.07 -20.80
N PRO A 85 7.01 -0.48 -20.40
CA PRO A 85 7.39 -1.90 -20.30
C PRO A 85 6.55 -2.74 -19.33
N MET A 86 5.90 -2.10 -18.35
CA MET A 86 5.12 -2.75 -17.31
C MET A 86 3.60 -2.64 -17.54
N CYS A 87 3.17 -1.91 -18.56
CA CYS A 87 1.75 -1.68 -18.83
C CYS A 87 1.24 -2.66 -19.88
N SER A 88 0.03 -3.18 -19.71
CA SER A 88 -0.64 -4.03 -20.71
C SER A 88 -1.48 -3.23 -21.71
N PHE A 89 -1.69 -1.92 -21.48
CA PHE A 89 -2.51 -1.04 -22.31
C PHE A 89 -1.62 -0.21 -23.25
N TYR A 90 -0.99 -0.89 -24.21
CA TYR A 90 -0.11 -0.29 -25.21
C TYR A 90 -0.53 -0.63 -26.64
N ALA A 91 -1.79 -1.06 -26.82
CA ALA A 91 -2.29 -1.47 -28.13
C ALA A 91 -2.22 -0.28 -29.10
N LYS A 92 -1.92 -0.59 -30.37
CA LYS A 92 -1.88 0.40 -31.45
C LYS A 92 -3.06 0.22 -32.40
N PRO A 93 -3.45 1.27 -33.14
CA PRO A 93 -4.51 1.15 -34.15
C PRO A 93 -4.27 -0.03 -35.10
N GLY A 94 -5.31 -0.84 -35.31
CA GLY A 94 -5.26 -2.02 -36.19
C GLY A 94 -4.79 -3.32 -35.53
N TRP A 95 -4.32 -3.29 -34.28
CA TRP A 95 -4.03 -4.53 -33.54
C TRP A 95 -5.31 -5.29 -33.22
N LYS A 96 -5.28 -6.63 -33.32
CA LYS A 96 -6.45 -7.48 -33.02
C LYS A 96 -6.95 -7.34 -31.58
N THR A 97 -6.06 -6.95 -30.67
CA THR A 97 -6.35 -6.76 -29.25
C THR A 97 -6.74 -5.32 -28.90
N ALA A 98 -6.73 -4.39 -29.87
CA ALA A 98 -7.12 -3.01 -29.63
C ALA A 98 -8.64 -2.87 -29.55
N TRP A 99 -9.13 -2.08 -28.59
CA TRP A 99 -10.53 -1.68 -28.54
C TRP A 99 -10.69 -0.19 -28.23
N PHE A 100 -11.82 0.36 -28.62
CA PHE A 100 -12.28 1.68 -28.22
C PHE A 100 -13.79 1.62 -28.02
N THR A 101 -14.25 2.04 -26.84
CA THR A 101 -15.66 1.99 -26.43
C THR A 101 -16.26 3.38 -26.60
N THR A 102 -17.41 3.45 -27.25
CA THR A 102 -18.19 4.70 -27.42
C THR A 102 -18.90 5.08 -26.11
N PRO A 103 -19.29 6.36 -25.92
CA PRO A 103 -20.10 6.78 -24.78
C PRO A 103 -21.38 5.95 -24.60
N GLU A 104 -22.09 5.63 -25.68
CA GLU A 104 -23.33 4.85 -25.65
C GLU A 104 -23.09 3.41 -25.12
N GLN A 105 -21.99 2.79 -25.53
CA GLN A 105 -21.57 1.47 -25.01
C GLN A 105 -21.12 1.53 -23.54
N ILE A 106 -20.61 2.68 -23.08
CA ILE A 106 -20.30 2.88 -21.66
C ILE A 106 -21.60 2.98 -20.86
N GLU A 107 -22.58 3.75 -21.34
CA GLU A 107 -23.88 3.86 -20.69
C GLU A 107 -24.58 2.50 -20.55
N GLU A 108 -24.52 1.65 -21.59
CA GLU A 108 -25.06 0.29 -21.53
C GLU A 108 -24.38 -0.57 -20.44
N LYS A 109 -23.07 -0.40 -20.23
CA LYS A 109 -22.31 -1.13 -19.19
C LYS A 109 -22.58 -0.66 -17.77
N VAL A 110 -23.06 0.58 -17.60
CA VAL A 110 -23.32 1.19 -16.28
C VAL A 110 -24.76 0.94 -15.80
N ARG A 111 -25.70 0.72 -16.73
CA ARG A 111 -27.10 0.42 -16.42
C ARG A 111 -27.25 -0.93 -15.73
#